data_AF-A0A1H1V6Q9-F1
#
_entry.id   AF-A0A1H1V6Q9-F1
#
_cell.length_a   1.000
_cell.length_b   1.000
_cell.length_c   1.000
_cell.angle_alpha   90.00
_cell.angle_beta   90.00
_cell.angle_gamma   90.00
#
_symmetry.space_group_name_H-M   'P 1'
#
loop_
_entity.id
_entity.type
_entity.pdbx_description
1 polymer ?
#
loop_
_entity_poly.entity_id
_entity_poly.type
_entity_poly.pdbx_seq_one_letter_code
_entity_poly.pdbx_strand_id
1 'polypeptide(L)' 'MSKQLQEALDYAGSSIITLSCIVSGLASQLKAAQGTEAIQAAQDYALEVAKVYPSAPGVAPDVKAITQFFSGHK' A
#
# COMPACT_ATOMS: atom_id res chain seq x y z
N MET A 1 -16.47 -9.87 21.59
CA MET A 1 -15.94 -8.65 20.95
C MET A 1 -16.94 -7.53 21.19
N SER A 2 -16.53 -6.34 21.64
CA SER A 2 -17.49 -5.24 21.83
C SER A 2 -17.95 -4.69 20.48
N LYS A 3 -19.18 -4.16 20.40
CA LYS A 3 -19.73 -3.56 19.18
C LYS A 3 -18.84 -2.42 18.66
N GLN A 4 -18.30 -1.60 19.56
CA GLN A 4 -17.36 -0.52 19.25
C GLN A 4 -16.06 -1.03 18.63
N LEU A 5 -15.52 -2.15 19.12
CA LEU A 5 -14.31 -2.76 18.54
C LEU A 5 -14.60 -3.30 17.14
N GLN A 6 -15.77 -3.90 16.92
CA GLN A 6 -16.17 -4.38 15.60
C GLN A 6 -16.31 -3.23 14.60
N GLU A 7 -17.00 -2.16 14.97
CA GLU A 7 -17.18 -0.97 14.12
C GLU A 7 -15.83 -0.33 13.76
N ALA A 8 -14.89 -0.25 14.70
CA ALA A 8 -13.55 0.26 14.43
C ALA A 8 -12.76 -0.64 13.45
N LEU A 9 -12.87 -1.95 13.59
CA LEU A 9 -12.24 -2.91 12.66
C LEU A 9 -12.85 -2.84 11.27
N ASP A 10 -14.18 -2.75 11.17
CA ASP A 10 -14.88 -2.65 9.89
C ASP A 10 -14.51 -1.34 9.17
N TYR A 11 -14.46 -0.22 9.90
CA TYR A 11 -14.03 1.07 9.36
C TYR A 11 -12.57 1.05 8.91
N ALA A 12 -11.66 0.49 9.71
CA ALA A 12 -10.26 0.35 9.33
C ALA A 12 -10.10 -0.54 8.08
N GLY A 13 -10.81 -1.66 8.03
CA GLY A 13 -10.84 -2.56 6.87
C GLY A 13 -11.35 -1.86 5.61
N SER A 14 -12.47 -1.14 5.70
CA SER A 14 -13.03 -0.36 4.59
C SER A 14 -12.06 0.72 4.10
N SER A 15 -11.37 1.39 5.03
CA SER A 15 -10.37 2.41 4.71
C SER A 15 -9.17 1.82 3.97
N ILE A 16 -8.66 0.65 4.41
CA ILE A 16 -7.55 -0.05 3.75
C ILE A 16 -7.94 -0.49 2.32
N ILE A 17 -9.15 -1.03 2.14
CA ILE A 17 -9.66 -1.42 0.82
C ILE A 17 -9.76 -0.19 -0.09
N THR A 18 -10.33 0.91 0.41
CA THR A 18 -10.48 2.15 -0.34
C THR A 18 -9.13 2.70 -0.80
N LEU A 19 -8.15 2.77 0.11
CA LEU A 19 -6.79 3.20 -0.23
C LEU A 19 -6.14 2.27 -1.25
N SER A 20 -6.32 0.96 -1.11
CA SER A 20 -5.82 -0.03 -2.08
C SER A 20 -6.38 0.21 -3.48
N CYS A 21 -7.70 0.45 -3.61
CA CYS A 21 -8.33 0.76 -4.90
C CYS A 21 -7.75 2.04 -5.54
N ILE A 22 -7.60 3.10 -4.75
CA ILE A 22 -7.04 4.38 -5.23
C ILE A 22 -5.62 4.18 -5.73
N VAL A 23 -4.76 3.55 -4.91
CA VAL A 23 -3.34 3.39 -5.24
C VAL A 23 -3.15 2.43 -6.41
N SER A 24 -3.96 1.36 -6.54
CA SER A 24 -3.97 0.49 -7.72
C SER A 24 -4.37 1.24 -9.00
N GLY A 25 -5.37 2.11 -8.94
CA GLY A 25 -5.76 2.94 -10.08
C GLY A 25 -4.64 3.87 -10.52
N LEU A 26 -3.97 4.53 -9.57
CA LEU A 26 -2.82 5.40 -9.83
C LEU A 26 -1.63 4.62 -10.40
N ALA A 27 -1.30 3.45 -9.85
CA ALA A 27 -0.23 2.59 -10.37
C ALA A 27 -0.54 2.10 -11.79
N SER A 28 -1.80 1.74 -12.08
CA SER A 28 -2.22 1.38 -13.44
C SER A 28 -2.04 2.54 -14.42
N GLN A 29 -2.45 3.76 -14.04
CA GLN A 29 -2.26 4.95 -14.86
C GLN A 29 -0.78 5.30 -15.05
N LEU A 30 0.05 5.16 -14.01
CA LEU A 30 1.49 5.36 -14.08
C LEU A 30 2.13 4.41 -15.09
N LYS A 31 1.78 3.12 -15.05
CA LYS A 31 2.26 2.14 -16.03
C LYS A 31 1.81 2.50 -17.44
N ALA A 32 0.55 2.89 -17.62
CA ALA A 32 0.02 3.25 -18.93
C ALA A 32 0.73 4.48 -19.52
N ALA A 33 1.08 5.46 -18.69
CA ALA A 33 1.70 6.70 -19.12
C ALA A 33 3.23 6.61 -19.28
N GLN A 34 3.92 5.87 -18.40
CA GLN A 34 5.39 5.90 -18.27
C GLN A 34 6.06 4.51 -18.35
N GLY A 35 5.27 3.45 -18.49
CA GLY A 35 5.78 2.08 -18.62
C GLY A 35 6.18 1.42 -17.30
N THR A 36 6.66 0.18 -17.41
CA THR A 36 7.00 -0.68 -16.27
C THR A 36 8.18 -0.15 -15.43
N GLU A 37 9.11 0.59 -16.05
CA GLU A 37 10.26 1.19 -15.35
C GLU A 37 9.81 2.21 -14.29
N ALA A 38 8.77 2.99 -14.58
CA ALA A 38 8.20 3.93 -13.61
C ALA A 38 7.54 3.22 -12.42
N ILE A 39 6.95 2.04 -12.62
CA ILE A 39 6.42 1.20 -11.55
C ILE A 39 7.55 0.67 -10.66
N GLN A 40 8.67 0.28 -11.26
CA GLN A 40 9.85 -0.13 -10.50
C GLN A 40 10.42 1.03 -9.68
N ALA A 41 10.57 2.22 -10.27
CA ALA A 41 11.04 3.40 -9.55
C ALA A 41 10.11 3.79 -8.39
N ALA A 42 8.79 3.70 -8.58
CA ALA A 42 7.81 3.94 -7.53
C ALA A 42 7.90 2.89 -6.40
N GLN A 43 8.14 1.62 -6.74
CA GLN A 43 8.38 0.57 -5.77
C GLN A 43 9.63 0.86 -4.93
N ASP A 44 10.74 1.19 -5.59
CA ASP A 44 12.02 1.44 -4.91
C ASP A 44 11.90 2.61 -3.93
N TYR A 45 11.24 3.69 -4.34
CA TYR A 45 10.95 4.82 -3.47
C TYR A 45 10.08 4.43 -2.27
N ALA A 46 9.00 3.65 -2.48
CA ALA A 46 8.15 3.18 -1.40
C ALA A 46 8.91 2.32 -0.38
N LEU A 47 9.85 1.50 -0.85
CA LEU A 47 10.73 0.70 0.01
C LEU A 47 11.71 1.57 0.80
N GLU A 48 12.27 2.63 0.21
CA GLU A 48 13.12 3.57 0.95
C GLU A 48 12.35 4.29 2.06
N VAL A 49 11.13 4.75 1.77
CA VAL A 49 10.25 5.37 2.78
C VAL A 49 9.92 4.37 3.88
N ALA A 50 9.61 3.12 3.53
CA ALA A 50 9.29 2.07 4.49
C ALA A 50 10.41 1.80 5.51
N LYS A 51 11.68 1.90 5.09
CA LYS A 51 12.85 1.68 5.97
C LYS A 51 12.96 2.71 7.09
N VAL A 52 12.59 3.96 6.80
CA VAL A 52 12.74 5.09 7.72
C VAL A 52 11.43 5.50 8.39
N TYR A 53 10.33 4.81 8.07
CA TYR A 53 9.01 5.16 8.58
C TYR A 53 8.95 4.94 10.10
N PRO A 54 8.57 5.97 10.89
CA PRO A 54 8.42 5.79 12.33
C PRO A 54 7.30 4.79 12.62
N SER A 55 7.67 3.63 13.19
CA SER A 55 6.73 2.54 13.49
C SER A 55 6.78 2.14 14.96
N ALA A 56 5.62 1.85 15.54
CA ALA A 56 5.54 1.21 16.85
C ALA A 56 5.80 -0.30 16.74
N PRO A 57 6.20 -0.99 17.82
CA PRO A 57 6.29 -2.45 17.83
C PRO A 57 4.98 -3.10 17.37
N GLY A 58 5.04 -3.93 16.33
CA GLY A 58 3.88 -4.63 15.76
C GLY A 58 3.09 -3.84 14.71
N VAL A 59 3.47 -2.60 14.40
CA VAL A 59 2.80 -1.77 13.38
C VAL A 59 3.85 -1.09 12.50
N ALA A 60 4.54 -1.89 11.69
CA ALA A 60 5.56 -1.43 10.73
C ALA A 60 5.08 -1.66 9.29
N PRO A 61 5.60 -0.88 8.32
CA PRO A 61 5.33 -1.14 6.90
C PRO A 61 5.71 -2.56 6.49
N ASP A 62 4.82 -3.23 5.77
CA ASP A 62 5.06 -4.58 5.25
C ASP A 62 5.76 -4.50 3.88
N VAL A 63 7.08 -4.68 3.90
CA VAL A 63 7.94 -4.71 2.71
C VAL A 63 7.50 -5.76 1.68
N LYS A 64 6.98 -6.91 2.13
CA LYS A 64 6.50 -7.96 1.22
C LYS A 64 5.22 -7.52 0.55
N ALA A 65 4.28 -6.95 1.30
CA ALA A 65 3.04 -6.42 0.75
C ALA A 65 3.30 -5.29 -0.26
N ILE A 66 4.23 -4.37 0.02
CA ILE A 66 4.66 -3.33 -0.92
C ILE A 66 5.19 -3.97 -2.21
N THR A 67 6.10 -4.93 -2.09
CA THR A 67 6.69 -5.62 -3.25
C THR A 67 5.64 -6.35 -4.07
N GLN A 68 4.71 -7.04 -3.43
CA GLN A 68 3.62 -7.76 -4.08
C GLN A 68 2.68 -6.81 -4.81
N PHE A 69 2.29 -5.70 -4.18
CA PHE A 69 1.47 -4.67 -4.79
C PHE A 69 2.07 -4.19 -6.12
N PHE A 70 3.30 -3.70 -6.10
CA PHE A 70 3.94 -3.16 -7.32
C PHE A 70 4.19 -4.24 -8.37
N SER A 71 4.53 -5.48 -7.97
CA SER A 71 4.74 -6.58 -8.92
C SER A 71 3.47 -6.94 -9.70
N GLY A 72 2.29 -6.79 -9.10
CA GLY A 72 1.01 -6.98 -9.79
C GLY A 72 0.69 -5.87 -10.81
N HIS A 73 1.39 -4.74 -10.73
CA HIS A 73 1.24 -3.60 -11.62
C HIS A 73 2.37 -3.46 -12.65
N LYS A 74 3.39 -4.34 -12.63
CA LYS A 74 4.46 -4.36 -13.65
C LYS A 74 4.00 -4.94 -14.97
#